data_AF-A0A1F8LMU6-F1
#
_entry.id   AF-A0A1F8LMU6-F1
#
_cell.length_a   1.000
_cell.length_b   1.000
_cell.length_c   1.000
_cell.angle_alpha   90.00
_cell.angle_beta   90.00
_cell.angle_gamma   90.00
#
_symmetry.space_group_name_H-M   'P 1'
#
loop_
_entity.id
_entity.type
_entity.pdbx_description
1 polymer ?
#
loop_
_entity_poly.entity_id
_entity_poly.type
_entity_poly.pdbx_seq_one_letter_code
_entity_poly.pdbx_strand_id
1 'polypeptide(L)'
;MEVFSGDPPCQACQELLKLADEYAAKYKGKLQVVKLIGKQAMAKFKEYNLECTPATVINEKIRIEGICPSQTTLDNALKEAGL
;
A
#
# COMPACT_ATOMS: atom_id res chain seq x y z
N MET A 1 -2.43 6.89 -0.51
CA MET A 1 -2.02 5.51 -0.14
C MET A 1 -1.29 4.91 -1.31
N GLU A 2 -0.09 4.42 -1.08
CA GLU A 2 0.74 3.82 -2.10
C GLU A 2 0.99 2.36 -1.70
N VAL A 3 0.72 1.44 -2.60
CA VAL A 3 0.92 0.00 -2.36
C VAL A 3 1.98 -0.53 -3.29
N PHE A 4 2.89 -1.32 -2.73
CA PHE A 4 4.07 -1.85 -3.37
C PHE A 4 3.94 -3.35 -3.50
N SER A 5 4.11 -3.85 -4.73
CA SER A 5 4.08 -5.27 -5.06
C SER A 5 5.34 -5.67 -5.81
N GLY A 6 5.79 -6.90 -5.57
CA GLY A 6 6.78 -7.55 -6.42
C GLY A 6 6.23 -7.88 -7.81
N ASP A 7 7.15 -8.23 -8.71
CA ASP A 7 6.89 -8.76 -10.05
C ASP A 7 7.80 -9.98 -10.26
N PRO A 8 7.27 -11.22 -10.30
CA PRO A 8 5.85 -11.57 -10.20
C PRO A 8 5.27 -11.34 -8.79
N PRO A 9 3.97 -11.00 -8.66
CA PRO A 9 3.33 -10.78 -7.36
C PRO A 9 3.16 -12.10 -6.59
N CYS A 10 3.58 -12.12 -5.33
CA CYS A 10 3.30 -13.23 -4.42
C CYS A 10 1.83 -13.20 -3.92
N GLN A 11 1.38 -14.25 -3.26
CA GLN A 11 -0.01 -14.35 -2.74
C GLN A 11 -0.39 -13.12 -1.90
N ALA A 12 0.47 -12.70 -0.96
CA ALA A 12 0.22 -11.54 -0.10
C ALA A 12 0.18 -10.22 -0.89
N CYS A 13 0.94 -10.11 -1.99
CA CYS A 13 0.86 -8.94 -2.87
C CYS A 13 -0.49 -8.89 -3.59
N GLN A 14 -1.00 -10.02 -4.08
CA GLN A 14 -2.30 -10.06 -4.74
C GLN A 14 -3.44 -9.64 -3.80
N GLU A 15 -3.39 -10.12 -2.55
CA GLU A 15 -4.36 -9.73 -1.52
C GLU A 15 -4.27 -8.23 -1.21
N LEU A 16 -3.07 -7.68 -1.07
CA LEU A 16 -2.88 -6.25 -0.85
C LEU A 16 -3.41 -5.42 -2.03
N LEU A 17 -3.17 -5.84 -3.27
CA LEU A 17 -3.66 -5.12 -4.45
C LEU A 17 -5.18 -5.11 -4.51
N LYS A 18 -5.83 -6.23 -4.16
CA LYS A 18 -7.28 -6.33 -4.06
C LYS A 18 -7.82 -5.41 -2.95
N LEU A 19 -7.20 -5.43 -1.78
CA LEU A 19 -7.55 -4.54 -0.67
C LEU A 19 -7.41 -3.07 -1.09
N ALA A 20 -6.35 -2.73 -1.82
CA ALA A 20 -6.14 -1.38 -2.33
C ALA A 20 -7.26 -0.93 -3.28
N ASP A 21 -7.77 -1.81 -4.16
CA ASP A 21 -8.93 -1.53 -5.00
C ASP A 21 -10.20 -1.29 -4.18
N GLU A 22 -10.45 -2.11 -3.16
CA GLU A 22 -11.61 -1.94 -2.28
C GLU A 22 -11.58 -0.58 -1.58
N TYR A 23 -10.40 -0.13 -1.11
CA TYR A 23 -10.24 1.17 -0.49
C TYR A 23 -10.35 2.33 -1.48
N ALA A 24 -9.82 2.17 -2.69
CA ALA A 24 -9.97 3.16 -3.75
C ALA A 24 -11.46 3.38 -4.10
N ALA A 25 -12.25 2.31 -4.11
CA ALA A 25 -13.69 2.36 -4.34
C ALA A 25 -14.44 2.93 -3.12
N LYS A 26 -14.16 2.43 -1.91
CA LYS A 26 -14.78 2.85 -0.64
C LYS A 26 -14.58 4.35 -0.35
N TYR A 27 -13.39 4.87 -0.66
CA TYR A 27 -13.00 6.26 -0.39
C TYR A 27 -12.83 7.08 -1.67
N LYS A 28 -13.60 6.77 -2.73
CA LYS A 28 -13.53 7.47 -4.01
C LYS A 28 -13.65 8.99 -3.82
N GLY A 29 -12.65 9.73 -4.30
CA GLY A 29 -12.57 11.19 -4.18
C GLY A 29 -12.02 11.72 -2.85
N LYS A 30 -11.78 10.84 -1.87
CA LYS A 30 -11.14 11.18 -0.58
C LYS A 30 -9.75 10.57 -0.43
N LEU A 31 -9.54 9.37 -0.99
CA LEU A 31 -8.27 8.66 -0.94
C LEU A 31 -7.75 8.41 -2.35
N GLN A 32 -6.54 8.90 -2.64
CA GLN A 32 -5.80 8.49 -3.83
C GLN A 32 -5.03 7.20 -3.52
N VAL A 33 -5.29 6.16 -4.31
CA VAL A 33 -4.58 4.88 -4.20
C VAL A 33 -3.69 4.70 -5.43
N VAL A 34 -2.39 4.50 -5.20
CA VAL A 34 -1.40 4.31 -6.26
C VAL A 34 -0.79 2.92 -6.11
N LYS A 35 -0.80 2.12 -7.17
CA LYS A 35 -0.22 0.78 -7.19
C LYS A 35 1.12 0.80 -7.91
N LEU A 36 2.18 0.48 -7.18
CA LEU A 36 3.55 0.48 -7.65
C LEU A 36 4.04 -0.97 -7.71
N ILE A 37 4.21 -1.50 -8.92
CA ILE A 37 4.51 -2.91 -9.16
C ILE A 37 5.86 -3.07 -9.87
N GLY A 38 6.75 -3.89 -9.32
CA GLY A 38 8.02 -4.23 -9.97
C GLY A 38 8.91 -3.01 -10.25
N LYS A 39 9.45 -2.91 -11.47
CA LYS A 39 10.44 -1.87 -11.83
C LYS A 39 9.92 -0.44 -11.67
N GLN A 40 8.62 -0.20 -11.86
CA GLN A 40 8.03 1.14 -11.71
C GLN A 40 8.00 1.60 -10.24
N ALA A 41 8.07 0.64 -9.30
CA ALA A 41 8.07 0.91 -7.87
C ALA A 41 9.46 1.27 -7.34
N MET A 42 10.54 0.87 -8.03
CA MET A 42 11.91 0.91 -7.51
C MET A 42 12.37 2.31 -7.06
N ALA A 43 11.97 3.37 -7.76
CA ALA A 43 12.34 4.73 -7.38
C ALA A 43 11.77 5.11 -6.01
N LYS A 44 10.45 4.95 -5.84
CA LYS A 44 9.76 5.22 -4.58
C LYS A 44 10.07 4.21 -3.48
N PHE A 45 10.34 2.96 -3.86
CA PHE A 45 10.73 1.91 -2.93
C PHE A 45 12.05 2.27 -2.23
N LYS A 46 13.01 2.83 -2.97
CA LYS A 46 14.26 3.38 -2.41
C LYS A 46 14.03 4.68 -1.64
N GLU A 47 13.19 5.58 -2.15
CA GLU A 47 12.85 6.86 -1.48
C GLU A 47 12.30 6.63 -0.07
N TYR A 48 11.39 5.65 0.08
CA TYR A 48 10.79 5.30 1.36
C TYR A 48 11.64 4.32 2.20
N ASN A 49 12.84 3.95 1.74
CA ASN A 49 13.72 2.96 2.37
C ASN A 49 12.97 1.67 2.74
N LEU A 50 12.18 1.14 1.81
CA LEU A 50 11.46 -0.12 2.01
C LEU A 50 12.42 -1.29 1.85
N GLU A 51 12.24 -2.32 2.67
CA GLU A 51 13.09 -3.51 2.67
C GLU A 51 12.39 -4.71 2.04
N CYS A 52 11.05 -4.75 2.10
CA CYS A 52 10.28 -5.92 1.66
C CYS A 52 8.95 -5.56 1.00
N THR A 53 8.54 -6.34 0.00
CA THR A 53 7.19 -6.34 -0.56
C THR A 53 6.42 -7.57 -0.09
N PRO A 54 5.10 -7.50 0.18
CA PRO A 54 4.22 -6.35 -0.03
C PRO A 54 4.47 -5.22 0.98
N ALA A 55 4.30 -3.97 0.53
CA ALA A 55 4.38 -2.81 1.41
C ALA A 55 3.28 -1.80 1.13
N THR A 56 2.85 -1.08 2.17
CA THR A 56 1.86 -0.01 2.08
C THR A 56 2.38 1.24 2.76
N VAL A 57 2.36 2.35 2.03
CA VAL A 57 2.75 3.67 2.53
C VAL A 57 1.53 4.58 2.56
N ILE A 58 1.26 5.16 3.73
CA ILE A 58 0.14 6.08 3.93
C ILE A 58 0.70 7.42 4.41
N ASN A 59 0.34 8.48 3.68
CA ASN A 59 0.73 9.86 3.97
C ASN A 59 2.25 10.04 4.19
N GLU A 60 3.06 9.33 3.39
CA GLU A 60 4.53 9.36 3.38
C GLU A 60 5.21 9.00 4.73
N LYS A 61 4.43 8.65 5.77
CA LYS A 61 4.90 8.45 7.14
C LYS A 61 4.68 7.03 7.64
N ILE A 62 3.47 6.50 7.44
CA ILE A 62 3.11 5.18 7.94
C ILE A 62 3.52 4.16 6.89
N ARG A 63 4.38 3.22 7.28
CA ARG A 63 4.90 2.15 6.43
C ARG A 63 4.56 0.81 7.06
N ILE A 64 3.90 -0.04 6.30
CA ILE A 64 3.58 -1.42 6.68
C ILE A 64 4.26 -2.31 5.66
N GLU A 65 5.18 -3.16 6.10
CA GLU A 65 6.04 -3.95 5.22
C GLU A 65 5.96 -5.44 5.54
N GLY A 66 6.16 -6.28 4.52
CA GLY A 66 6.28 -7.73 4.66
C GLY A 66 4.96 -8.48 4.93
N ILE A 67 3.83 -7.78 5.00
CA ILE A 67 2.52 -8.38 5.26
C ILE A 67 1.40 -7.65 4.53
N CYS A 68 0.33 -8.37 4.17
CA CYS A 68 -0.94 -7.74 3.81
C CYS A 68 -1.66 -7.32 5.12
N PRO A 69 -1.82 -6.02 5.40
CA PRO A 69 -2.52 -5.55 6.60
C PRO A 69 -3.98 -5.99 6.60
N SER A 70 -4.54 -6.15 7.80
CA SER A 70 -5.99 -6.30 7.96
C SER A 70 -6.71 -4.99 7.64
N GLN A 71 -8.01 -5.07 7.30
CA GLN A 71 -8.86 -3.88 7.11
C GLN A 71 -8.82 -2.97 8.35
N THR A 72 -8.88 -3.54 9.56
CA THR A 72 -8.81 -2.77 10.81
C THR A 72 -7.50 -1.99 10.93
N THR A 73 -6.37 -2.63 10.60
CA THR A 73 -5.05 -1.98 10.63
C THR A 73 -4.99 -0.83 9.63
N LEU A 74 -5.50 -1.05 8.41
CA LEU A 74 -5.48 -0.04 7.36
C LEU A 74 -6.43 1.14 7.67
N ASP A 75 -7.62 0.86 8.19
CA ASP A 75 -8.59 1.88 8.63
C ASP A 75 -8.00 2.76 9.75
N ASN A 76 -7.33 2.16 10.73
CA ASN A 76 -6.67 2.91 11.80
C ASN A 76 -5.52 3.76 11.26
N ALA A 77 -4.68 3.22 10.39
CA ALA A 77 -3.59 3.96 9.76
C ALA A 77 -4.10 5.14 8.91
N LEU A 78 -5.21 4.97 8.20
CA LEU A 78 -5.83 6.05 7.43
C LEU A 78 -6.41 7.14 8.34
N LYS A 79 -7.03 6.76 9.47
CA LYS A 79 -7.51 7.73 10.47
C LYS A 79 -6.37 8.53 11.08
N GLU A 80 -5.27 7.86 11.46
CA GLU A 80 -4.07 8.54 11.97
C GLU A 80 -3.43 9.46 10.92
N ALA A 81 -3.59 9.12 9.64
CA ALA A 81 -3.16 9.95 8.52
C ALA A 81 -4.09 11.12 8.20
N GLY A 82 -5.24 11.27 8.89
CA GLY A 82 -6.17 12.39 8.74
C GLY A 82 -7.34 12.16 7.78
N LEU A 83 -7.65 10.91 7.43
CA LEU A 83 -8.83 10.52 6.64
C LEU A 83 -10.03 10.20 7.54
#